data_AF-A0A948C5R9-F1
#
_entry.id   AF-A0A948C5R9-F1
#
_cell.length_a   1.000
_cell.length_b   1.000
_cell.length_c   1.000
_cell.angle_alpha   90.00
_cell.angle_beta   90.00
_cell.angle_gamma   90.00
#
_symmetry.space_group_name_H-M   'P 1'
#
loop_
_entity.id
_entity.type
_entity.pdbx_description
1 polymer ?
#
loop_
_entity_poly.entity_id
_entity_poly.type
_entity_poly.pdbx_seq_one_letter_code
_entity_poly.pdbx_strand_id
1 'polypeptide(L)'
;MLFFVIFGLKRSLHKKSKKFCLSFYITQDAQNLYSVTLPKTDIYFSYWLAHLIPLYQEQETNIYHHNKWLKSLLPNFPEQHIINVGTKKQQ
;
A
#
# COMPACT_ATOMS: atom_id res chain seq x y z
N MET A 1 -5.06 2.56 -15.54
CA MET A 1 -3.87 1.95 -16.20
C MET A 1 -3.49 2.65 -17.51
N LEU A 2 -4.41 2.82 -18.48
CA LEU A 2 -4.10 3.37 -19.82
C LEU A 2 -3.49 4.79 -19.80
N PHE A 3 -4.03 5.67 -18.95
CA PHE A 3 -3.55 7.05 -18.77
C PHE A 3 -2.04 7.12 -18.52
N PHE A 4 -1.51 6.39 -17.52
CA PHE A 4 -0.07 6.44 -17.21
C PHE A 4 0.84 5.89 -18.31
N VAL A 5 0.31 5.04 -19.20
CA VAL A 5 1.03 4.57 -20.38
C VAL A 5 1.08 5.67 -21.44
N ILE A 6 -0.05 6.34 -21.70
CA ILE A 6 -0.15 7.45 -22.65
C ILE A 6 0.73 8.63 -22.22
N PHE A 7 0.74 8.98 -20.93
CA PHE A 7 1.59 10.04 -20.37
C PHE A 7 3.05 9.61 -20.17
N GLY A 8 3.41 8.37 -20.54
CA GLY A 8 4.76 7.85 -20.43
C GLY A 8 5.29 7.81 -18.99
N LEU A 9 4.41 7.76 -17.99
CA LEU A 9 4.74 7.77 -16.56
C LEU A 9 5.08 6.38 -16.01
N LYS A 10 4.72 5.31 -16.72
CA LYS A 10 5.02 3.92 -16.36
C LYS A 10 6.51 3.58 -16.56
N ARG A 11 7.12 2.95 -15.55
CA ARG A 11 8.48 2.39 -15.63
C ARG A 11 8.57 1.28 -16.69
N SER A 12 9.64 1.32 -17.48
CA SER A 12 10.05 0.26 -18.42
C SER A 12 11.42 -0.29 -18.03
N LEU A 13 11.77 -1.49 -18.50
CA LEU A 13 13.09 -2.10 -18.27
C LEU A 13 14.24 -1.15 -18.63
N HIS A 14 14.08 -0.39 -19.71
CA HIS A 14 15.11 0.52 -20.24
C HIS A 14 15.00 1.97 -19.73
N LYS A 15 13.86 2.37 -19.15
CA LYS A 15 13.62 3.75 -18.70
C LYS A 15 13.07 3.76 -17.28
N LYS A 16 13.96 4.02 -16.32
CA LYS A 16 13.68 3.96 -14.88
C LYS A 16 13.63 5.34 -14.19
N SER A 17 14.37 6.34 -14.69
CA SER A 17 14.46 7.67 -14.05
C SER A 17 13.19 8.51 -14.27
N LYS A 18 12.71 9.19 -13.21
CA LYS A 18 11.52 10.06 -13.21
C LYS A 18 10.24 9.36 -13.72
N LYS A 19 10.08 8.08 -13.39
CA LYS A 19 8.88 7.27 -13.71
C LYS A 19 8.27 6.72 -12.44
N PHE A 20 6.94 6.62 -12.41
CA PHE A 20 6.24 5.97 -11.32
C PHE A 20 6.35 4.46 -11.49
N CYS A 21 6.81 3.79 -10.43
CA CYS A 21 6.71 2.34 -10.34
C CYS A 21 5.28 2.01 -9.90
N LEU A 22 4.39 1.85 -10.88
CA LEU A 22 2.98 1.49 -10.68
C LEU A 22 2.81 0.02 -10.30
N SER A 23 3.80 -0.56 -9.63
CA SER A 23 3.73 -1.95 -9.15
C SER A 23 2.51 -2.15 -8.26
N PHE A 24 2.07 -1.11 -7.54
CA PHE A 24 0.85 -1.15 -6.76
C PHE A 24 0.30 0.27 -6.54
N TYR A 25 -0.92 0.54 -7.01
CA TYR A 25 -1.65 1.80 -6.82
C TYR A 25 -3.10 1.49 -6.49
N ILE A 26 -3.64 2.15 -5.47
CA ILE A 26 -4.97 1.89 -4.92
C ILE A 26 -5.81 3.17 -5.03
N THR A 27 -7.05 3.06 -5.49
CA THR A 27 -8.03 4.14 -5.51
C THR A 27 -8.94 4.07 -4.29
N GLN A 28 -9.68 5.15 -4.00
CA GLN A 28 -10.64 5.18 -2.88
C GLN A 28 -11.71 4.08 -3.00
N ASP A 29 -12.13 3.74 -4.21
CA ASP A 29 -13.14 2.69 -4.46
C ASP A 29 -12.61 1.26 -4.26
N ALA A 30 -11.30 1.07 -4.12
CA ALA A 30 -10.65 -0.24 -4.10
C ALA A 30 -9.76 -0.46 -2.87
N GLN A 31 -10.14 0.09 -1.71
CA GLN A 31 -9.34 0.03 -0.49
C GLN A 31 -9.34 -1.35 0.21
N ASN A 32 -10.36 -2.18 -0.04
CA ASN A 32 -10.35 -3.57 0.40
C ASN A 32 -9.58 -4.42 -0.62
N LEU A 33 -8.44 -4.96 -0.19
CA LEU A 33 -7.50 -5.68 -1.02
C LEU A 33 -7.70 -7.20 -0.98
N TYR A 34 -8.79 -7.70 -0.39
CA TYR A 34 -9.08 -9.14 -0.37
C TYR A 34 -9.17 -9.72 -1.79
N SER A 35 -9.77 -8.97 -2.72
CA SER A 35 -9.97 -9.41 -4.11
C SER A 35 -8.69 -9.57 -4.94
N VAL A 36 -7.57 -8.99 -4.49
CA VAL A 36 -6.27 -9.10 -5.18
C VAL A 36 -5.35 -10.16 -4.57
N THR A 37 -5.82 -10.89 -3.55
CA THR A 37 -5.09 -12.01 -2.97
C THR A 37 -4.95 -13.15 -3.97
N LEU A 38 -3.85 -13.90 -3.89
CA LEU A 38 -3.70 -15.11 -4.68
C LEU A 38 -4.71 -16.19 -4.24
N PRO A 39 -5.08 -17.13 -5.13
CA PRO A 39 -5.88 -18.29 -4.75
C PRO A 39 -5.16 -19.13 -3.69
N LYS A 40 -5.92 -19.69 -2.74
CA LYS A 40 -5.42 -20.29 -1.48
C LYS A 40 -4.91 -19.21 -0.52
N THR A 41 -4.74 -19.53 0.75
CA THR A 41 -4.35 -18.54 1.77
C THR A 41 -3.04 -17.84 1.40
N ASP A 42 -3.12 -16.57 0.97
CA ASP A 42 -1.97 -15.75 0.59
C ASP A 42 -1.31 -15.14 1.84
N ILE A 43 -0.56 -15.97 2.56
CA ILE A 43 0.06 -15.63 3.84
C ILE A 43 1.04 -14.46 3.67
N TYR A 44 1.81 -14.45 2.58
CA TYR A 44 2.82 -13.42 2.33
C TYR A 44 2.18 -12.05 2.11
N PHE A 45 1.20 -11.95 1.20
CA PHE A 45 0.53 -10.68 0.94
C PHE A 45 -0.22 -10.18 2.18
N SER A 46 -0.87 -11.09 2.91
CA SER A 46 -1.59 -10.76 4.14
C SER A 46 -0.64 -10.20 5.21
N TYR A 47 0.50 -10.85 5.42
CA TYR A 47 1.51 -10.38 6.37
C TYR A 47 2.10 -9.03 5.95
N TRP A 48 2.45 -8.88 4.67
CA TRP A 48 2.94 -7.61 4.13
C TRP A 48 1.95 -6.47 4.34
N LEU A 49 0.67 -6.70 4.01
CA LEU A 49 -0.39 -5.71 4.14
C LEU A 49 -0.64 -5.31 5.60
N ALA A 50 -0.62 -6.28 6.52
CA ALA A 50 -0.82 -6.04 7.94
C ALA A 50 0.32 -5.22 8.60
N HIS A 51 1.48 -5.13 7.97
CA HIS A 51 2.67 -4.43 8.49
C HIS A 51 3.07 -3.21 7.65
N LEU A 52 2.21 -2.77 6.71
CA LEU A 52 2.45 -1.54 5.97
C LEU A 52 2.42 -0.35 6.91
N ILE A 53 3.41 0.54 6.83
CA ILE A 53 3.44 1.74 7.64
C ILE A 53 3.26 2.95 6.72
N PRO A 54 2.20 3.78 6.91
CA PRO A 54 2.02 4.97 6.09
C PRO A 54 3.18 5.94 6.32
N LEU A 55 3.85 6.35 5.24
CA LEU A 55 4.95 7.32 5.30
C LEU A 55 4.47 8.77 5.10
N TYR A 56 3.37 8.95 4.36
CA TYR A 56 2.75 10.25 4.08
C TYR A 56 1.26 10.11 4.29
N GLN A 57 0.70 10.94 5.17
CA GLN A 57 -0.72 10.88 5.52
C GLN A 57 -1.21 12.30 5.82
N GLU A 58 -1.84 12.95 4.84
CA GLU A 58 -2.48 14.26 5.03
C GLU A 58 -3.87 14.12 5.70
N GLN A 59 -4.50 12.97 5.53
CA GLN A 59 -5.79 12.59 6.13
C GLN A 59 -5.72 11.14 6.62
N GLU A 60 -6.43 10.82 7.71
CA GLU A 60 -6.52 9.47 8.28
C GLU A 60 -7.16 8.47 7.29
N THR A 61 -6.38 8.00 6.34
CA THR A 61 -6.70 6.85 5.51
C THR A 61 -6.34 5.57 6.26
N ASN A 62 -7.33 4.93 6.88
CA ASN A 62 -7.11 3.71 7.62
C ASN A 62 -7.16 2.50 6.67
N ILE A 63 -6.01 2.15 6.10
CA ILE A 63 -5.83 0.96 5.26
C ILE A 63 -6.23 -0.33 6.01
N TYR A 64 -6.03 -0.37 7.33
CA TYR A 64 -6.39 -1.52 8.18
C TYR A 64 -7.91 -1.66 8.34
N HIS A 65 -8.64 -0.55 8.41
CA HIS A 65 -10.10 -0.54 8.53
C HIS A 65 -10.78 -1.20 7.32
N HIS A 66 -10.24 -0.97 6.13
CA HIS A 66 -10.75 -1.57 4.89
C HIS A 66 -10.31 -3.02 4.69
N ASN A 67 -9.33 -3.48 5.48
CA ASN A 67 -8.73 -4.81 5.38
C ASN A 67 -8.88 -5.63 6.67
N LYS A 68 -10.02 -5.49 7.37
CA LYS A 68 -10.33 -6.25 8.60
C LYS A 68 -10.29 -7.77 8.43
N TRP A 69 -10.43 -8.27 7.21
CA TRP A 69 -10.28 -9.68 6.86
C TRP A 69 -8.93 -10.25 7.28
N LEU A 70 -7.88 -9.43 7.41
CA LEU A 70 -6.58 -9.84 7.92
C LEU A 70 -6.65 -10.46 9.33
N LYS A 71 -7.63 -10.08 10.15
CA LYS A 71 -7.81 -10.63 11.51
C LYS A 71 -8.08 -12.13 11.53
N SER A 72 -8.64 -12.69 10.45
CA SER A 72 -8.86 -14.15 10.37
C SER A 72 -7.56 -14.93 10.18
N LEU A 73 -6.51 -14.29 9.63
CA LEU A 73 -5.21 -14.90 9.37
C LEU A 73 -4.18 -14.52 10.44
N LEU A 74 -4.30 -13.31 10.96
CA LEU A 74 -3.40 -12.71 11.94
C LEU A 74 -4.30 -12.16 13.06
N PRO A 75 -4.65 -12.91 14.11
CA PRO A 75 -5.55 -12.40 15.14
C PRO A 75 -4.92 -11.29 16.01
N ASN A 76 -3.58 -11.23 16.06
CA ASN A 76 -2.83 -10.38 16.99
C ASN A 76 -2.06 -9.23 16.30
N PHE A 77 -2.30 -8.92 15.02
CA PHE A 77 -1.61 -7.78 14.40
C PHE A 77 -2.21 -6.44 14.89
N PRO A 78 -1.39 -5.38 15.03
CA PRO A 78 -1.87 -4.11 15.53
C PRO A 78 -2.72 -3.38 14.49
N GLU A 79 -3.77 -2.68 14.95
CA GLU A 79 -4.66 -1.91 14.06
C GLU A 79 -4.03 -0.62 13.51
N GLN A 80 -2.84 -0.27 14.01
CA GLN A 80 -2.07 0.88 13.58
C GLN A 80 -0.58 0.65 13.84
N HIS A 81 0.25 1.06 12.88
CA HIS A 81 1.70 1.15 13.03
C HIS A 81 2.11 2.61 12.98
N ILE A 82 2.94 3.04 13.93
CA ILE A 82 3.46 4.41 14.02
C ILE A 82 4.98 4.35 13.87
N ILE A 83 5.53 5.11 12.93
CA ILE A 83 6.98 5.36 12.83
C ILE A 83 7.23 6.83 13.12
N ASN A 84 8.15 7.10 14.06
CA ASN A 84 8.73 8.42 14.23
C ASN A 84 9.84 8.62 13.20
N VAL A 85 9.49 9.16 12.04
CA VAL A 85 10.48 9.60 11.06
C VAL A 85 11.01 10.95 11.55
N GLY A 86 12.14 10.94 12.27
CA GLY A 86 12.69 12.12 12.93
C GLY A 86 12.70 13.36 12.02
N THR A 87 11.84 14.33 12.31
CA THR A 87 11.82 15.61 11.61
C THR A 87 12.96 16.45 12.16
N LYS A 88 13.97 16.78 11.35
CA LYS A 88 14.80 17.95 11.66
C LYS A 88 13.85 19.14 11.72
N LYS A 89 13.69 19.74 12.91
CA LYS A 89 13.06 21.05 13.05
C LYS A 89 13.78 21.99 12.08
N GLN A 90 13.06 22.48 11.06
CA GLN A 90 13.53 23.64 10.33
C GLN A 90 13.45 24.82 11.30
N GLN A 91 14.61 25.44 11.52
CA GLN A 91 14.81 26.66 12.31
C GLN A 91 13.95 27.81 11.79
#